data_AF-A0A3M8DGL1-F1
#
_entry.id   AF-A0A3M8DGL1-F1
#
_cell.length_a   1.000
_cell.length_b   1.000
_cell.length_c   1.000
_cell.angle_alpha   90.00
_cell.angle_beta   90.00
_cell.angle_gamma   90.00
#
_symmetry.space_group_name_H-M   'P 1'
#
loop_
_entity.id
_entity.type
_entity.pdbx_description
1 polymer ?
#
loop_
_entity_poly.entity_id
_entity_poly.type
_entity_poly.pdbx_seq_one_letter_code
_entity_poly.pdbx_strand_id
1 'polypeptide(L)' 'MKVTLAKELFPKALKVGDSVPFSEHGMYVGNGKVVGMTDTHYEVELDNRVTENVDRISK' A
#
# COMPACT_ATOMS: atom_id res chain seq x y z
N MET A 1 8.26 -4.53 -2.43
CA MET A 1 8.31 -3.41 -3.41
C MET A 1 8.07 -2.10 -2.65
N LYS A 2 8.70 -0.98 -3.02
CA LYS A 2 8.48 0.31 -2.34
C LYS A 2 7.74 1.28 -3.25
N VAL A 3 6.75 1.98 -2.69
CA VAL A 3 5.97 3.00 -3.38
C VAL A 3 5.94 4.29 -2.56
N THR A 4 5.85 5.41 -3.25
CA THR A 4 5.77 6.74 -2.65
C THR A 4 4.34 7.24 -2.82
N LEU A 5 3.67 7.55 -1.71
CA LEU A 5 2.29 8.05 -1.72
C LEU A 5 2.28 9.50 -1.24
N ALA A 6 1.56 10.37 -1.95
CA ALA A 6 1.43 11.77 -1.55
C ALA A 6 0.57 11.90 -0.28
N LYS A 7 1.02 12.73 0.67
CA LYS A 7 0.32 12.88 1.97
C LYS A 7 -1.07 13.48 1.83
N GLU A 8 -1.27 14.33 0.83
CA GLU A 8 -2.55 15.00 0.54
C GLU A 8 -3.69 14.03 0.21
N LEU A 9 -3.36 12.82 -0.28
CA LEU A 9 -4.33 11.79 -0.62
C LEU A 9 -4.94 11.13 0.63
N PHE A 10 -4.35 11.36 1.81
CA PHE A 10 -4.80 10.77 3.05
C PHE A 10 -5.44 11.85 3.93
N PRO A 11 -6.75 11.74 4.25
CA PRO A 11 -7.43 12.68 5.14
C PRO A 11 -6.89 12.60 6.59
N LYS A 12 -6.13 11.55 6.91
CA LYS A 12 -5.49 11.34 8.20
C LYS A 12 -3.99 11.16 8.01
N ALA A 13 -3.20 11.82 8.84
CA ALA A 13 -1.76 11.62 8.86
C ALA A 13 -1.42 10.19 9.28
N LEU A 14 -0.71 9.46 8.42
CA LEU A 14 -0.20 8.12 8.69
C LEU A 14 1.13 8.22 9.44
N LYS A 15 1.48 7.16 10.19
CA LYS A 15 2.76 7.07 10.90
C LYS A 15 3.56 5.88 10.40
N VAL A 16 4.87 5.91 10.63
CA VAL A 16 5.73 4.76 10.35
C VAL A 16 5.23 3.57 11.18
N GLY A 17 5.03 2.44 10.50
CA GLY A 17 4.44 1.23 11.06
C GLY A 17 2.96 1.03 10.74
N ASP A 18 2.24 2.07 10.31
CA ASP A 18 0.85 1.92 9.88
C ASP A 18 0.75 1.06 8.61
N SER A 19 -0.34 0.29 8.53
CA SER A 19 -0.70 -0.47 7.34
C SER A 19 -1.68 0.33 6.49
N VAL A 20 -1.36 0.49 5.21
CA VAL A 20 -2.20 1.15 4.20
C VAL A 20 -2.69 0.13 3.19
N PRO A 21 -4.01 0.05 2.93
CA PRO A 21 -4.53 -0.75 1.84
C PRO A 21 -4.11 -0.12 0.51
N PHE A 22 -3.66 -0.96 -0.42
CA PHE A 22 -3.29 -0.58 -1.77
C PHE A 22 -4.34 -1.17 -2.73
N SER A 23 -4.90 -0.31 -3.58
CA SER A 23 -5.89 -0.69 -4.58
C SER A 23 -5.44 -0.15 -5.94
N GLU A 24 -5.44 -1.01 -6.96
CA GLU A 24 -5.08 -0.67 -8.33
C GLU A 24 -6.31 -0.87 -9.21
N HIS A 25 -6.67 0.13 -10.04
CA HIS A 25 -7.86 0.07 -10.91
C HIS A 25 -9.18 -0.31 -10.19
N GLY A 26 -9.33 0.06 -8.92
CA GLY A 26 -10.51 -0.27 -8.11
C GLY A 26 -10.52 -1.71 -7.56
N MET A 27 -9.48 -2.50 -7.81
CA MET A 27 -9.28 -3.81 -7.20
C MET A 27 -8.32 -3.69 -6.03
N TYR A 28 -8.65 -4.32 -4.91
CA TYR A 28 -7.74 -4.43 -3.78
C TYR A 28 -6.57 -5.33 -4.15
N VAL A 29 -5.36 -4.77 -4.14
CA VAL A 29 -4.13 -5.46 -4.52
C VAL A 29 -3.23 -5.75 -3.32
N GLY A 30 -3.60 -5.34 -2.11
CA GLY A 30 -2.92 -5.76 -0.89
C GLY A 30 -2.77 -4.68 0.16
N ASN A 31 -1.90 -4.93 1.14
CA ASN A 31 -1.51 -3.94 2.12
C ASN A 31 -0.04 -3.57 1.93
N GLY A 32 0.27 -2.29 2.13
CA GLY A 32 1.63 -1.82 2.34
C GLY A 32 1.83 -1.34 3.76
N LYS A 33 3.07 -1.33 4.24
CA LYS A 33 3.45 -0.79 5.53
C LYS A 33 4.23 0.50 5.34
N VAL A 34 3.88 1.56 6.06
CA VAL A 34 4.65 2.80 6.05
C VAL A 34 6.00 2.53 6.73
N VAL A 35 7.08 2.66 5.97
CA VAL A 35 8.46 2.45 6.44
C VAL A 35 9.21 3.76 6.61
N GLY A 36 8.72 4.84 6.01
CA GLY A 36 9.30 6.18 6.11
C GLY A 36 8.28 7.26 5.74
N MET A 37 8.61 8.51 6.01
CA MET A 37 7.81 9.65 5.58
C MET A 37 8.66 10.92 5.50
N THR A 38 8.35 11.78 4.55
CA THR A 38 8.89 13.14 4.40
C THR A 38 7.79 14.16 4.65
N ASP A 39 8.05 15.47 4.58
CA ASP A 39 7.02 16.50 4.74
C ASP A 39 5.85 16.37 3.76
N THR A 40 6.09 15.81 2.57
CA THR A 40 5.12 15.76 1.46
C THR A 40 4.68 14.35 1.07
N HIS A 41 5.45 13.31 1.42
CA HIS A 41 5.19 11.94 0.97
C HIS A 41 5.33 10.90 2.09
N TYR A 42 4.65 9.76 1.94
CA TYR A 42 4.87 8.53 2.70
C TYR A 42 5.66 7.54 1.85
N GLU A 43 6.63 6.87 2.47
CA GLU A 43 7.31 5.72 1.89
C GLU A 43 6.66 4.45 2.42
N VAL A 44 6.12 3.66 1.50
CA VAL A 44 5.33 2.47 1.83
C VAL A 44 5.97 1.25 1.18
N GLU A 45 6.20 0.23 1.97
CA GLU A 45 6.66 -1.07 1.51
C GLU A 45 5.45 -1.99 1.32
N LEU A 46 5.15 -2.35 0.08
CA LEU A 46 4.07 -3.27 -0.27
C LEU A 46 4.43 -4.70 0.16
N ASP A 47 3.48 -5.35 0.85
CA ASP A 47 3.58 -6.75 1.19
C ASP A 47 3.39 -7.58 -0.09
N ASN A 48 4.45 -8.26 -0.51
CA ASN A 48 4.49 -9.00 -1.79
C ASN A 48 3.64 -10.28 -1.80
N ARG A 49 2.82 -10.55 -0.77
CA ARG A 49 2.04 -11.80 -0.66
C ARG A 49 0.74 -11.78 -1.47
N VAL A 50 0.46 -10.71 -2.22
CA VAL A 50 -0.81 -10.53 -2.95
C VAL A 50 -0.66 -10.75 -4.45
N THR A 51 0.11 -11.78 -4.84
CA THR A 51 0.11 -12.28 -6.22
C THR A 51 -0.31 -13.75 -6.31
N GLU A 52 -0.64 -14.42 -5.19
CA GLU A 52 -0.94 -15.87 -5.19
C GLU A 52 -2.43 -16.23 -5.08
N ASN A 53 -3.34 -15.25 -4.95
CA ASN A 53 -4.79 -15.53 -4.83
C ASN A 53 -5.61 -15.30 -6.11
N VAL A 54 -5.00 -14.81 -7.19
CA VAL A 54 -5.70 -14.65 -8.48
C VAL A 54 -5.69 -15.95 -9.30
N ASP A 55 -4.71 -16.84 -9.08
CA ASP A 55 -4.60 -18.11 -9.83
C ASP A 55 -5.59 -19.18 -9.36
N ARG A 56 -6.10 -19.09 -8.12
CA ARG A 56 -6.95 -20.13 -7.52
C ARG A 56 -8.43 -20.09 -7.90
N ILE A 57 -8.89 -19.06 -8.60
CA ILE A 57 -10.30 -18.91 -9.02
C ILE A 57 -10.52 -19.49 -10.44
N SER A 58 -9.46 -19.87 -11.16
CA SER A 58 -9.56 -20.52 -12.48
C SER A 58 -9.42 -22.04 -12.41
N LYS A 59 -10.33 -22.73 -11.69
CA LYS A 59 -10.51 -24.18 -11.87
C LYS A 59 -11.95 -24.62 -11.79
#